data_AF-A0A382X722-F1
#
_entry.id   AF-A0A382X722-F1
#
_cell.length_a   1.000
_cell.length_b   1.000
_cell.length_c   1.000
_cell.angle_alpha   90.00
_cell.angle_beta   90.00
_cell.angle_gamma   90.00
#
_symmetry.space_group_name_H-M   'P 1'
#
loop_
_entity.id
_entity.type
_entity.pdbx_description
1 polymer ?
#
loop_
_entity_poly.entity_id
_entity_poly.type
_entity_poly.pdbx_seq_one_letter_code
_entity_poly.pdbx_strand_id
1 'polypeptide(L)'
;MKKKSANPNFLFKTKADTLKQLIKLVKQSKIEKIYAFTVEEWQNSRITILKHVSNSFNKKIIVRSSAVGEDSIISSEAGSYESILNVRPSSKREITSAINSVISSYRTKNNTNQQNKILIQNQTLNVVISGVIFTRTPDIGSPYFVINFEEGKLTTGVTKGNINNIVKIFRKTNPILIPQKWSRLIISVKEIEKIVNSDKLDIE
;
A
#
# COMPACT_ATOMS: atom_id res chain seq x y z
N MET A 1 15.89 12.47 -30.81
CA MET A 1 14.66 12.30 -30.01
C MET A 1 14.91 12.84 -28.60
N LYS A 2 14.23 13.92 -28.19
CA LYS A 2 14.41 14.53 -26.86
C LYS A 2 13.91 13.57 -25.78
N LYS A 3 14.81 13.10 -24.91
CA LYS A 3 14.47 12.39 -23.66
C LYS A 3 13.52 13.28 -22.85
N LYS A 4 12.25 12.92 -22.76
CA LYS A 4 11.24 13.66 -21.99
C LYS A 4 11.43 13.36 -20.50
N SER A 5 11.89 14.39 -19.79
CA SER A 5 11.79 14.66 -18.34
C SER A 5 11.61 13.45 -17.43
N ALA A 6 12.73 12.92 -16.94
CA ALA A 6 12.75 12.15 -15.70
C ALA A 6 12.26 13.04 -14.54
N ASN A 7 11.55 12.45 -13.57
CA ASN A 7 11.68 12.92 -12.20
C ASN A 7 12.74 12.01 -11.54
N PRO A 8 14.04 12.39 -11.56
CA PRO A 8 15.17 11.50 -11.23
C PRO A 8 15.22 11.01 -9.77
N ASN A 9 14.19 11.26 -8.95
CA ASN A 9 14.26 11.17 -7.49
C ASN A 9 13.25 10.21 -6.84
N PHE A 10 12.42 9.47 -7.60
CA PHE A 10 11.54 8.47 -6.96
C PHE A 10 12.33 7.19 -6.64
N LEU A 11 12.49 6.91 -5.35
CA LEU A 11 13.23 5.74 -4.88
C LEU A 11 12.32 4.82 -4.09
N PHE A 12 12.14 3.60 -4.58
CA PHE A 12 11.49 2.53 -3.81
C PHE A 12 12.35 2.20 -2.59
N LYS A 13 11.74 2.27 -1.41
CA LYS A 13 12.32 1.86 -0.14
C LYS A 13 11.30 0.98 0.57
N THR A 14 10.92 1.32 1.79
CA THR A 14 9.84 0.65 2.50
C THR A 14 8.47 1.12 2.00
N LYS A 15 7.42 0.33 2.22
CA LYS A 15 6.02 0.67 1.95
C LYS A 15 5.65 2.07 2.44
N ALA A 16 6.01 2.41 3.68
CA ALA A 16 5.76 3.73 4.26
C ALA A 16 6.49 4.85 3.51
N ASP A 17 7.73 4.64 3.07
CA ASP A 17 8.50 5.65 2.35
C ASP A 17 8.00 5.85 0.92
N THR A 18 7.61 4.77 0.25
CA THR A 18 6.97 4.80 -1.07
C THR A 18 5.66 5.61 -1.01
N LEU A 19 4.79 5.32 -0.03
CA LEU A 19 3.54 6.06 0.15
C LEU A 19 3.77 7.54 0.52
N LYS A 20 4.73 7.84 1.40
CA LYS A 20 5.09 9.23 1.76
C LYS A 20 5.56 10.04 0.55
N GLN A 21 6.25 9.43 -0.40
CA GLN A 21 6.64 10.07 -1.66
C GLN A 21 5.42 10.25 -2.58
N LEU A 22 4.64 9.19 -2.80
CA LEU A 22 3.49 9.22 -3.72
C LEU A 22 2.42 10.23 -3.31
N ILE A 23 2.13 10.38 -2.01
CA ILE A 23 1.14 11.35 -1.50
C ILE A 23 1.39 12.77 -2.01
N LYS A 24 2.65 13.15 -2.22
CA LYS A 24 3.03 14.49 -2.67
C LYS A 24 2.92 14.67 -4.19
N LEU A 25 2.79 13.58 -4.94
CA LEU A 25 2.96 13.55 -6.39
C LEU A 25 1.69 13.17 -7.15
N VAL A 26 0.84 12.31 -6.57
CA VAL A 26 -0.40 11.85 -7.19
C VAL A 26 -1.48 12.95 -7.21
N LYS A 27 -2.27 12.99 -8.28
CA LYS A 27 -3.38 13.92 -8.51
C LYS A 27 -4.66 13.18 -8.92
N GLN A 28 -4.53 12.03 -9.58
CA GLN A 28 -5.62 11.14 -10.01
C GLN A 28 -5.88 10.01 -9.01
N SER A 29 -5.04 9.91 -7.98
CA SER A 29 -5.09 8.86 -6.96
C SER A 29 -5.22 9.50 -5.59
N LYS A 30 -5.88 8.82 -4.66
CA LYS A 30 -5.97 9.22 -3.26
C LYS A 30 -5.32 8.17 -2.38
N ILE A 31 -4.31 8.57 -1.63
CA ILE A 31 -3.72 7.75 -0.57
C ILE A 31 -4.28 8.23 0.75
N GLU A 32 -4.76 7.29 1.57
CA GLU A 32 -5.29 7.61 2.90
C GLU A 32 -4.22 8.21 3.81
N LYS A 33 -4.63 9.03 4.78
CA LYS A 33 -3.71 9.70 5.72
C LYS A 33 -2.79 8.66 6.38
N ILE A 34 -1.48 8.93 6.39
CA ILE A 34 -0.48 8.04 6.99
C ILE A 34 0.33 8.72 8.10
N TYR A 35 0.85 7.91 9.00
CA TYR A 35 1.90 8.23 9.94
C TYR A 35 2.81 7.00 10.08
N ALA A 36 4.13 7.19 10.04
CA ALA A 36 5.05 6.05 10.15
C ALA A 36 6.28 6.43 10.96
N PHE A 37 6.70 5.48 11.79
CA PHE A 37 7.81 5.57 12.75
C PHE A 37 8.51 4.20 12.83
N THR A 38 9.75 4.17 13.33
CA THR A 38 10.54 2.94 13.48
C THR A 38 10.22 2.18 14.77
N VAL A 39 10.64 0.92 14.85
CA VAL A 39 10.59 0.13 16.10
C VAL A 39 11.38 0.82 17.22
N GLU A 40 12.53 1.41 16.89
CA GLU A 40 13.35 2.20 17.82
C GLU A 40 12.59 3.43 18.34
N GLU A 41 11.98 4.21 17.46
CA GLU A 41 11.17 5.38 17.84
C GLU A 41 9.99 4.97 18.73
N TRP A 42 9.37 3.83 18.47
CA TRP A 42 8.31 3.29 19.33
C TRP A 42 8.80 3.00 20.75
N GLN A 43 9.97 2.37 20.89
CA GLN A 43 10.56 2.05 22.20
C GLN A 43 10.91 3.33 22.98
N ASN A 44 11.45 4.33 22.30
CA ASN A 44 11.96 5.55 22.94
C ASN A 44 10.87 6.62 23.15
N SER A 45 9.80 6.64 22.35
CA SER A 45 8.85 7.76 22.29
C SER A 45 7.38 7.34 22.26
N ARG A 46 7.05 6.19 22.88
CA ARG A 46 5.70 5.61 22.91
C ARG A 46 4.59 6.60 23.29
N ILE A 47 4.79 7.40 24.34
CA ILE A 47 3.77 8.36 24.82
C ILE A 47 3.47 9.42 23.75
N THR A 48 4.53 9.96 23.13
CA THR A 48 4.43 10.97 22.06
C THR A 48 3.72 10.41 20.83
N ILE A 49 4.10 9.20 20.40
CA ILE A 49 3.47 8.51 19.27
C ILE A 49 1.98 8.29 19.53
N LEU A 50 1.62 7.74 20.69
CA LEU A 50 0.22 7.50 21.07
C LEU A 50 -0.60 8.79 21.08
N LYS A 51 -0.03 9.87 21.64
CA LYS A 51 -0.68 11.20 21.65
C LYS A 51 -0.88 11.72 20.23
N HIS A 52 0.14 11.63 19.37
CA HIS A 52 0.06 12.08 17.99
C HIS A 52 -1.02 11.32 17.21
N VAL A 53 -1.06 10.00 17.32
CA VAL A 53 -2.07 9.16 16.65
C VAL A 53 -3.47 9.51 17.11
N SER A 54 -3.69 9.63 18.43
CA SER A 54 -5.00 9.96 19.00
C SER A 54 -5.50 11.33 18.53
N ASN A 55 -4.61 12.30 18.39
CA ASN A 55 -4.98 13.66 17.99
C ASN A 55 -5.11 13.82 16.46
N SER A 56 -4.39 13.02 15.68
CA SER A 56 -4.29 13.20 14.23
C SER A 56 -5.27 12.35 13.44
N PHE A 57 -5.79 11.27 14.02
CA PHE A 57 -6.66 10.32 13.34
C PHE A 57 -8.04 10.33 14.02
N ASN A 58 -9.09 10.58 13.22
CA ASN A 58 -10.48 10.66 13.69
C ASN A 58 -11.36 9.51 13.15
N LYS A 59 -10.78 8.59 12.39
CA LYS A 59 -11.44 7.40 11.84
C LYS A 59 -10.71 6.15 12.32
N LYS A 60 -11.33 4.97 12.14
CA LYS A 60 -10.63 3.69 12.34
C LYS A 60 -9.32 3.69 11.54
N ILE A 61 -8.26 3.17 12.16
CA ILE A 61 -6.95 3.05 11.54
C ILE A 61 -6.61 1.58 11.28
N ILE A 62 -5.74 1.37 10.31
CA ILE A 62 -5.01 0.13 10.11
C ILE A 62 -3.55 0.35 10.55
N VAL A 63 -2.99 -0.63 11.27
CA VAL A 63 -1.58 -0.66 11.65
C VAL A 63 -0.91 -1.75 10.83
N ARG A 64 0.01 -1.36 9.94
CA ARG A 64 0.63 -2.22 8.94
C ARG A 64 2.13 -2.31 9.16
N SER A 65 2.71 -3.43 8.73
CA SER A 65 4.14 -3.56 8.57
C SER A 65 4.67 -2.65 7.44
N SER A 66 5.89 -2.14 7.64
CA SER A 66 6.71 -1.52 6.60
C SER A 66 8.19 -1.80 6.90
N ALA A 67 8.58 -3.07 6.88
CA ALA A 67 9.93 -3.51 7.18
C ALA A 67 10.94 -3.13 6.09
N VAL A 68 12.21 -3.01 6.49
CA VAL A 68 13.32 -2.83 5.56
C VAL A 68 13.51 -4.14 4.79
N GLY A 69 13.53 -4.05 3.46
CA GLY A 69 13.66 -5.23 2.59
C GLY A 69 12.37 -6.06 2.43
N GLU A 70 11.23 -5.61 2.95
CA GLU A 70 9.92 -6.25 2.74
C GLU A 70 9.50 -6.19 1.27
N ASP A 71 9.73 -5.03 0.63
CA ASP A 71 9.48 -4.81 -0.79
C ASP A 71 10.79 -4.38 -1.44
N SER A 72 11.19 -5.09 -2.49
CA SER A 72 12.32 -4.75 -3.35
C SER A 72 11.89 -4.70 -4.82
N ILE A 73 12.77 -4.20 -5.69
CA ILE A 73 12.52 -4.18 -7.14
C ILE A 73 12.41 -5.61 -7.71
N ILE A 74 12.99 -6.60 -7.04
CA ILE A 74 13.17 -7.98 -7.55
C ILE A 74 12.24 -8.97 -6.84
N SER A 75 11.86 -8.71 -5.59
CA SER A 75 10.98 -9.56 -4.78
C SER A 75 10.12 -8.71 -3.84
N SER A 76 8.89 -9.15 -3.61
CA SER A 76 8.01 -8.62 -2.58
C SER A 76 7.62 -9.75 -1.64
N GLU A 77 7.74 -9.49 -0.34
CA GLU A 77 7.25 -10.35 0.75
C GLU A 77 5.90 -9.81 1.26
N ALA A 78 5.08 -9.24 0.35
CA ALA A 78 3.76 -8.73 0.68
C ALA A 78 2.91 -9.81 1.39
N GLY A 79 2.37 -9.45 2.55
CA GLY A 79 1.60 -10.37 3.40
C GLY A 79 2.45 -11.26 4.33
N SER A 80 3.77 -11.11 4.35
CA SER A 80 4.66 -11.87 5.25
C SER A 80 4.54 -11.44 6.73
N TYR A 81 4.14 -10.19 6.96
CA TYR A 81 3.97 -9.60 8.29
C TYR A 81 2.52 -9.20 8.57
N GLU A 82 2.20 -9.02 9.85
CA GLU A 82 0.82 -8.73 10.27
C GLU A 82 0.37 -7.32 9.88
N SER A 83 -0.94 -7.20 9.63
CA SER A 83 -1.65 -5.93 9.54
C SER A 83 -2.91 -6.00 10.39
N ILE A 84 -3.07 -5.06 11.32
CA ILE A 84 -4.17 -5.03 12.28
C ILE A 84 -5.18 -3.96 11.86
N LEU A 85 -6.37 -4.40 11.47
CA LEU A 85 -7.48 -3.55 11.06
C LEU A 85 -8.37 -3.13 12.24
N ASN A 86 -9.22 -2.14 12.00
CA ASN A 86 -10.30 -1.69 12.87
C ASN A 86 -9.86 -1.13 14.22
N VAL A 87 -8.64 -0.59 14.30
CA VAL A 87 -8.09 -0.01 15.52
C VAL A 87 -8.72 1.36 15.76
N ARG A 88 -9.21 1.62 16.99
CA ARG A 88 -9.76 2.94 17.35
C ARG A 88 -8.63 3.91 17.72
N PRO A 89 -8.48 5.05 17.04
CA PRO A 89 -7.41 6.01 17.36
C PRO A 89 -7.57 6.66 18.74
N SER A 90 -8.79 6.70 19.30
CA SER A 90 -9.03 7.19 20.66
C SER A 90 -8.60 6.20 21.76
N SER A 91 -8.34 4.93 21.43
CA SER A 91 -8.00 3.88 22.38
C SER A 91 -6.49 3.62 22.38
N LYS A 92 -5.75 4.23 23.32
CA LYS A 92 -4.31 4.01 23.50
C LYS A 92 -3.95 2.53 23.70
N ARG A 93 -4.84 1.76 24.34
CA ARG A 93 -4.69 0.32 24.55
C ARG A 93 -4.74 -0.45 23.23
N GLU A 94 -5.73 -0.17 22.38
CA GLU A 94 -5.83 -0.82 21.07
C GLU A 94 -4.67 -0.46 20.15
N ILE A 95 -4.28 0.82 20.10
CA ILE A 95 -3.13 1.26 19.31
C ILE A 95 -1.86 0.54 19.76
N THR A 96 -1.62 0.50 21.08
CA THR A 96 -0.46 -0.23 21.64
C THR A 96 -0.50 -1.69 21.23
N SER A 97 -1.63 -2.37 21.42
CA SER A 97 -1.76 -3.80 21.12
C SER A 97 -1.47 -4.06 19.66
N ALA A 98 -2.05 -3.27 18.76
CA ALA A 98 -1.85 -3.40 17.33
C ALA A 98 -0.39 -3.20 16.91
N ILE A 99 0.27 -2.16 17.43
CA ILE A 99 1.69 -1.90 17.16
C ILE A 99 2.56 -3.06 17.65
N ASN A 100 2.31 -3.54 18.87
CA ASN A 100 3.08 -4.64 19.45
C ASN A 100 2.88 -5.96 18.68
N SER A 101 1.67 -6.24 18.17
CA SER A 101 1.40 -7.38 17.29
C SER A 101 2.23 -7.30 15.99
N VAL A 102 2.23 -6.14 15.32
CA VAL A 102 3.06 -5.93 14.12
C VAL A 102 4.55 -6.11 14.43
N ILE A 103 5.05 -5.55 15.54
CA ILE A 103 6.45 -5.74 15.96
C ILE A 103 6.76 -7.22 16.25
N SER A 104 5.83 -7.94 16.88
CA SER A 104 5.99 -9.37 17.14
C SER A 104 6.11 -10.16 15.84
N SER A 105 5.32 -9.82 14.82
CA SER A 105 5.38 -10.48 13.51
C SER A 105 6.75 -10.36 12.84
N TYR A 106 7.45 -9.23 13.05
CA TYR A 106 8.84 -9.07 12.59
C TYR A 106 9.78 -10.08 13.26
N ARG A 107 9.67 -10.23 14.58
CA ARG A 107 10.49 -11.16 15.37
C ARG A 107 10.25 -12.61 14.99
N THR A 108 8.99 -13.00 14.78
CA THR A 108 8.62 -14.37 14.35
C THR A 108 9.29 -14.78 13.03
N LYS A 109 9.58 -13.82 12.15
CA LYS A 109 10.30 -14.03 10.88
C LYS A 109 11.80 -13.76 10.99
N ASN A 110 12.35 -13.68 12.20
CA ASN A 110 13.76 -13.35 12.47
C ASN A 110 14.23 -11.99 11.90
N ASN A 111 13.32 -11.05 11.65
CA ASN A 111 13.66 -9.69 11.24
C ASN A 111 13.64 -8.75 12.45
N THR A 112 14.74 -8.67 13.17
CA THR A 112 14.86 -7.89 14.41
C THR A 112 15.40 -6.47 14.21
N ASN A 113 15.47 -6.00 12.96
CA ASN A 113 16.00 -4.69 12.61
C ASN A 113 15.16 -3.56 13.26
N GLN A 114 15.79 -2.75 14.10
CA GLN A 114 15.12 -1.65 14.81
C GLN A 114 14.68 -0.51 13.86
N GLN A 115 15.23 -0.46 12.64
CA GLN A 115 14.84 0.47 11.58
C GLN A 115 13.61 0.01 10.79
N ASN A 116 13.06 -1.18 11.09
CA ASN A 116 11.74 -1.55 10.55
C ASN A 116 10.71 -0.52 10.95
N LYS A 117 9.83 -0.15 10.01
CA LYS A 117 8.82 0.89 10.22
C LYS A 117 7.46 0.27 10.47
N ILE A 118 6.72 0.88 11.38
CA ILE A 118 5.30 0.65 11.55
C ILE A 118 4.57 1.76 10.80
N LEU A 119 3.60 1.38 9.97
CA LEU A 119 2.77 2.28 9.20
C LEU A 119 1.36 2.33 9.79
N ILE A 120 0.97 3.48 10.32
CA ILE A 120 -0.41 3.78 10.67
C ILE A 120 -1.07 4.49 9.49
N GLN A 121 -2.24 4.03 9.09
CA GLN A 121 -3.01 4.63 7.99
C GLN A 121 -4.49 4.71 8.37
N ASN A 122 -5.19 5.75 7.92
CA ASN A 122 -6.66 5.75 7.95
C ASN A 122 -7.17 4.49 7.23
N GLN A 123 -8.03 3.72 7.87
CA GLN A 123 -8.64 2.59 7.19
C GLN A 123 -9.67 3.11 6.19
N THR A 124 -9.55 2.68 4.92
CA THR A 124 -10.56 2.95 3.90
C THR A 124 -11.88 2.30 4.32
N LEU A 125 -12.95 3.09 4.35
CA LEU A 125 -14.30 2.64 4.67
C LEU A 125 -15.19 2.80 3.43
N ASN A 126 -16.34 2.11 3.42
CA ASN A 126 -17.31 2.15 2.32
C ASN A 126 -16.70 1.72 0.98
N VAL A 127 -15.81 0.72 1.04
CA VAL A 127 -15.24 0.10 -0.17
C VAL A 127 -16.36 -0.59 -0.95
N VAL A 128 -16.38 -0.33 -2.26
CA VAL A 128 -17.28 -0.98 -3.23
C VAL A 128 -16.53 -2.05 -4.01
N ILE A 129 -15.24 -1.80 -4.29
CA ILE A 129 -14.35 -2.73 -4.98
C ILE A 129 -12.97 -2.61 -4.33
N SER A 130 -12.37 -3.74 -3.99
CA SER A 130 -10.98 -3.88 -3.57
C SER A 130 -10.25 -4.82 -4.50
N GLY A 131 -8.92 -4.78 -4.53
CA GLY A 131 -8.17 -5.65 -5.42
C GLY A 131 -6.69 -5.37 -5.46
N VAL A 132 -6.04 -6.04 -6.39
CA VAL A 132 -4.64 -5.86 -6.74
C VAL A 132 -4.55 -5.71 -8.25
N ILE A 133 -3.84 -4.70 -8.74
CA ILE A 133 -3.58 -4.50 -10.16
C ILE A 133 -2.09 -4.65 -10.47
N PHE A 134 -1.80 -5.55 -11.40
CA PHE A 134 -0.49 -5.66 -12.04
C PHE A 134 -0.51 -4.91 -13.38
N THR A 135 0.49 -4.07 -13.63
CA THR A 135 0.57 -3.29 -14.87
C THR A 135 1.18 -4.03 -16.07
N ARG A 136 1.76 -5.20 -15.80
CA ARG A 136 2.11 -6.25 -16.77
C ARG A 136 1.61 -7.59 -16.21
N THR A 137 1.53 -8.61 -17.05
CA THR A 137 1.27 -9.96 -16.51
C THR A 137 2.44 -10.41 -15.61
N PRO A 138 2.19 -10.98 -14.42
CA PRO A 138 3.25 -11.35 -13.49
C PRO A 138 4.19 -12.46 -14.00
N ASP A 139 3.70 -13.30 -14.89
CA ASP A 139 4.40 -14.48 -15.44
C ASP A 139 5.46 -14.12 -16.48
N ILE A 140 5.04 -13.53 -17.60
CA ILE A 140 5.88 -13.26 -18.77
C ILE A 140 5.99 -11.77 -19.10
N GLY A 141 5.42 -10.89 -18.28
CA GLY A 141 5.49 -9.45 -18.49
C GLY A 141 4.66 -8.95 -19.68
N SER A 142 3.64 -9.71 -20.10
CA SER A 142 2.79 -9.37 -21.24
C SER A 142 2.08 -8.03 -21.01
N PRO A 143 1.76 -7.29 -22.08
CA PRO A 143 1.24 -5.93 -22.01
C PRO A 143 -0.26 -5.88 -21.66
N TYR A 144 -0.62 -6.46 -20.52
CA TYR A 144 -1.97 -6.40 -19.93
C TYR A 144 -1.92 -5.75 -18.56
N PHE A 145 -2.92 -4.92 -18.28
CA PHE A 145 -3.33 -4.65 -16.91
C PHE A 145 -4.10 -5.87 -16.42
N VAL A 146 -3.63 -6.51 -15.34
CA VAL A 146 -4.30 -7.65 -14.72
C VAL A 146 -4.86 -7.19 -13.39
N ILE A 147 -6.20 -7.13 -13.30
CA ILE A 147 -6.91 -6.64 -12.12
C ILE A 147 -7.55 -7.84 -11.44
N ASN A 148 -7.02 -8.23 -10.28
CA ASN A 148 -7.65 -9.18 -9.39
C ASN A 148 -8.53 -8.39 -8.41
N PHE A 149 -9.81 -8.71 -8.31
CA PHE A 149 -10.74 -7.86 -7.55
C PHE A 149 -11.81 -8.64 -6.79
N GLU A 150 -12.38 -7.97 -5.81
CA GLU A 150 -13.55 -8.39 -5.05
C GLU A 150 -14.54 -7.22 -5.03
N GLU A 151 -15.82 -7.51 -5.25
CA GLU A 151 -16.89 -6.53 -5.07
C GLU A 151 -17.46 -6.66 -3.66
N GLY A 152 -17.68 -5.53 -3.00
CA GLY A 152 -18.18 -5.46 -1.63
C GLY A 152 -17.21 -4.76 -0.69
N LYS A 153 -17.49 -4.92 0.61
CA LYS A 153 -16.82 -4.17 1.69
C LYS A 153 -15.49 -4.79 2.15
N LEU A 154 -15.24 -6.05 1.81
CA LEU A 154 -14.02 -6.75 2.20
C LEU A 154 -12.85 -6.26 1.35
N THR A 155 -11.69 -6.11 1.98
CA THR A 155 -10.47 -5.60 1.34
C THR A 155 -9.32 -6.60 1.35
N THR A 156 -9.56 -7.82 1.84
CA THR A 156 -8.50 -8.82 2.06
C THR A 156 -8.76 -10.13 1.33
N GLY A 157 -9.91 -10.29 0.65
CA GLY A 157 -10.24 -11.55 -0.02
C GLY A 157 -9.26 -11.88 -1.13
N VAL A 158 -8.89 -10.89 -1.96
CA VAL A 158 -7.90 -11.06 -3.03
C VAL A 158 -6.51 -11.34 -2.48
N THR A 159 -6.02 -10.54 -1.52
CA THR A 159 -4.65 -10.67 -0.99
C THR A 159 -4.46 -11.93 -0.13
N LYS A 160 -5.54 -12.52 0.38
CA LYS A 160 -5.51 -13.83 1.06
C LYS A 160 -5.74 -15.02 0.12
N GLY A 161 -6.00 -14.79 -1.17
CA GLY A 161 -6.28 -15.85 -2.14
C GLY A 161 -7.68 -16.47 -2.04
N ASN A 162 -8.60 -15.85 -1.30
CA ASN A 162 -9.97 -16.35 -1.14
C ASN A 162 -10.87 -15.97 -2.33
N ILE A 163 -10.52 -14.92 -3.06
CA ILE A 163 -11.27 -14.41 -4.21
C ILE A 163 -10.38 -14.36 -5.44
N ASN A 164 -10.91 -14.80 -6.57
CA ASN A 164 -10.16 -14.99 -7.82
C ASN A 164 -10.85 -14.34 -9.04
N ASN A 165 -11.64 -13.27 -8.86
CA ASN A 165 -12.16 -12.55 -10.03
C ASN A 165 -11.03 -11.80 -10.72
N ILE A 166 -10.91 -11.95 -12.04
CA ILE A 166 -9.84 -11.35 -12.83
C ILE A 166 -10.41 -10.62 -14.03
N VAL A 167 -9.93 -9.40 -14.26
CA VAL A 167 -10.10 -8.67 -15.52
C VAL A 167 -8.73 -8.43 -16.13
N LYS A 168 -8.55 -8.80 -17.41
CA LYS A 168 -7.32 -8.50 -18.17
C LYS A 168 -7.65 -7.47 -19.25
N ILE A 169 -6.94 -6.35 -19.24
CA ILE A 169 -7.12 -5.27 -20.21
C ILE A 169 -5.83 -5.07 -20.97
N PHE A 170 -5.85 -5.31 -22.28
CA PHE A 170 -4.69 -5.06 -23.12
C PHE A 170 -4.33 -3.57 -23.09
N ARG A 171 -3.05 -3.24 -22.89
CA ARG A 171 -2.60 -1.85 -22.62
C ARG A 171 -2.93 -0.85 -23.73
N LYS A 172 -3.07 -1.32 -24.98
CA LYS A 172 -3.42 -0.51 -26.15
C LYS A 172 -4.94 -0.48 -26.45
N THR A 173 -5.77 -1.06 -25.59
CA THR A 173 -7.23 -0.98 -25.73
C THR A 173 -7.67 0.48 -25.70
N ASN A 174 -8.57 0.87 -26.61
CA ASN A 174 -9.14 2.21 -26.61
C ASN A 174 -9.91 2.43 -25.29
N PRO A 175 -9.61 3.48 -24.50
CA PRO A 175 -10.28 3.74 -23.23
C PRO A 175 -11.81 3.82 -23.30
N ILE A 176 -12.38 4.19 -24.45
CA ILE A 176 -13.84 4.25 -24.67
C ILE A 176 -14.48 2.86 -24.57
N LEU A 177 -13.75 1.80 -24.91
CA LEU A 177 -14.23 0.42 -24.85
C LEU A 177 -14.06 -0.21 -23.46
N ILE A 178 -13.39 0.48 -22.53
CA ILE A 178 -13.13 -0.04 -21.19
C ILE A 178 -14.29 0.38 -20.28
N PRO A 179 -14.92 -0.56 -19.53
CA PRO A 179 -15.95 -0.21 -18.57
C PRO A 179 -15.49 0.91 -17.63
N GLN A 180 -16.37 1.87 -17.35
CA GLN A 180 -16.02 3.13 -16.68
C GLN A 180 -15.25 2.96 -15.35
N LYS A 181 -15.59 1.93 -14.56
CA LYS A 181 -14.90 1.63 -13.30
C LYS A 181 -13.41 1.30 -13.53
N TRP A 182 -13.10 0.55 -14.58
CA TRP A 182 -11.73 0.18 -14.93
C TRP A 182 -10.98 1.28 -15.66
N SER A 183 -11.67 2.10 -16.46
CA SER A 183 -11.01 3.22 -17.14
C SER A 183 -10.47 4.26 -16.15
N ARG A 184 -11.24 4.58 -15.09
CA ARG A 184 -10.76 5.44 -13.99
C ARG A 184 -9.55 4.85 -13.27
N LEU A 185 -9.62 3.56 -12.91
CA LEU A 185 -8.49 2.85 -12.27
C LEU A 185 -7.22 2.92 -13.15
N ILE A 186 -7.34 2.64 -14.44
CA ILE A 186 -6.20 2.66 -15.37
C ILE A 186 -5.59 4.06 -15.48
N ILE A 187 -6.39 5.13 -15.42
CA ILE A 187 -5.88 6.51 -15.41
C ILE A 187 -5.01 6.75 -14.17
N SER A 188 -5.49 6.37 -12.99
CA SER A 188 -4.75 6.48 -11.72
C SER A 188 -3.46 5.65 -11.74
N VAL A 189 -3.52 4.42 -12.25
CA VAL A 189 -2.34 3.54 -12.34
C VAL A 189 -1.30 4.07 -13.32
N LYS A 190 -1.72 4.57 -14.50
CA LYS A 190 -0.81 5.21 -15.47
C LYS A 190 -0.19 6.51 -14.93
N GLU A 191 -0.85 7.21 -14.02
CA GLU A 191 -0.22 8.32 -13.29
C GLU A 191 0.94 7.81 -12.43
N ILE A 192 0.73 6.74 -11.66
CA ILE A 192 1.77 6.14 -10.82
C ILE A 192 2.93 5.64 -11.69
N GLU A 193 2.66 4.95 -12.81
CA GLU A 193 3.70 4.51 -13.76
C GLU A 193 4.60 5.67 -14.22
N LYS A 194 4.01 6.84 -14.50
CA LYS A 194 4.75 8.04 -14.90
C LYS A 194 5.58 8.61 -13.76
N ILE A 195 5.04 8.61 -12.54
CA ILE A 195 5.72 9.14 -11.35
C ILE A 195 6.97 8.30 -11.02
N VAL A 196 6.82 6.98 -11.05
CA VAL A 196 7.88 6.03 -10.66
C VAL A 196 8.76 5.59 -11.84
N ASN A 197 8.39 6.00 -13.06
CA ASN A 197 9.07 5.65 -14.30
C ASN A 197 9.26 4.13 -14.50
N SER A 198 8.22 3.36 -14.15
CA SER A 198 8.15 1.91 -14.36
C SER A 198 6.73 1.54 -14.75
N ASP A 199 6.61 0.58 -15.67
CA ASP A 199 5.34 -0.03 -16.03
C ASP A 199 5.21 -1.47 -15.53
N LYS A 200 6.09 -1.88 -14.61
CA LYS A 200 6.03 -3.16 -13.87
C LYS A 200 5.76 -2.85 -12.41
N LEU A 201 4.48 -2.71 -12.08
CA LEU A 201 3.99 -2.35 -10.76
C LEU A 201 2.97 -3.38 -10.31
N ASP A 202 3.00 -3.62 -9.00
CA ASP A 202 2.01 -4.33 -8.22
C ASP A 202 1.40 -3.30 -7.25
N ILE A 203 0.09 -3.10 -7.33
CA ILE A 203 -0.61 -2.04 -6.60
C ILE A 203 -1.87 -2.64 -5.96
N GLU A 204 -1.91 -2.60 -4.63
CA GLU A 204 -3.11 -2.83 -3.81
C GLU A 204 -3.94 -1.53 -3.68
#